data_AF-A0A953YJE9-F1
#
_entry.id   AF-A0A953YJE9-F1
#
_cell.length_a   1.000
_cell.length_b   1.000
_cell.length_c   1.000
_cell.angle_alpha   90.00
_cell.angle_beta   90.00
_cell.angle_gamma   90.00
#
_symmetry.space_group_name_H-M   'P 1'
#
loop_
_entity.id
_entity.type
_entity.pdbx_description
1 polymer ?
#
loop_
_entity_poly.entity_id
_entity_poly.type
_entity_poly.pdbx_seq_one_letter_code
_entity_poly.pdbx_strand_id
1 'polypeptide(L)' 'MSDVVQELYEKAETYSEKYSDQELYDYLLTLANKLEQAEMVRHHFGYFLMHAKAVCPYDARPRHFQEALDRAEKFLKQP' A
#
# COMPACT_ATOMS: atom_id res chain seq x y z
N MET A 1 -1.82 5.90 -7.40
CA MET A 1 -1.06 5.95 -6.13
C MET A 1 0.33 6.49 -6.40
N SER A 2 1.06 5.93 -7.36
CA SER A 2 2.31 6.51 -7.90
C SER A 2 2.22 8.00 -8.23
N ASP A 3 1.14 8.45 -8.87
CA ASP A 3 0.99 9.88 -9.23
C ASP A 3 0.92 10.81 -8.00
N VAL A 4 0.33 10.33 -6.89
CA VAL A 4 0.21 11.10 -5.64
C VAL A 4 1.54 11.15 -4.90
N VAL A 5 2.30 10.05 -4.91
CA VAL A 5 3.65 10.00 -4.34
C VAL A 5 4.58 10.94 -5.09
N GLN A 6 4.53 10.92 -6.43
CA GLN A 6 5.30 11.83 -7.26
C GLN A 6 4.92 13.30 -7.00
N GLU A 7 3.63 13.61 -6.90
CA GLU A 7 3.15 14.95 -6.55
C GLU A 7 3.66 15.43 -5.18
N LEU A 8 3.80 14.53 -4.20
CA LEU A 8 4.36 14.86 -2.88
C LEU A 8 5.86 15.18 -2.96
N TYR A 9 6.63 14.46 -3.77
CA TYR A 9 8.04 14.76 -4.00
C TYR A 9 8.22 16.12 -4.70
N GLU A 10 7.46 16.39 -5.76
CA GLU A 10 7.51 17.67 -6.49
C GLU A 10 7.13 18.86 -5.59
N LYS A 11 6.12 18.68 -4.73
CA LYS A 11 5.74 19.69 -3.73
C LYS A 11 6.83 19.89 -2.69
N ALA A 12 7.44 18.81 -2.18
CA ALA A 12 8.52 18.91 -1.21
C ALA A 12 9.66 19.77 -1.79
N GLU A 13 10.14 19.45 -2.99
CA GLU A 13 11.19 20.25 -3.66
C GLU A 13 10.79 21.73 -3.81
N THR A 14 9.55 22.00 -4.22
CA THR A 14 9.03 23.37 -4.32
C THR A 14 9.08 24.11 -2.98
N TYR A 15 8.75 23.46 -1.87
CA TYR A 15 8.79 24.08 -0.54
C TYR A 15 10.20 24.32 -0.02
N SER A 16 11.12 23.40 -0.33
CA SER A 16 12.55 23.57 -0.05
C SER A 16 13.14 24.74 -0.83
N GLU A 17 12.91 24.80 -2.15
CA GLU A 17 13.54 25.80 -3.03
C GLU A 17 12.93 27.20 -2.89
N LYS A 18 11.60 27.30 -2.78
CA LYS A 18 10.90 28.59 -2.86
C LYS A 18 10.64 29.22 -1.49
N TYR A 19 10.48 28.39 -0.46
CA TYR A 19 10.08 28.85 0.88
C TYR A 19 11.14 28.54 1.94
N SER A 20 12.17 27.74 1.61
CA SER A 20 13.21 27.29 2.55
C SER A 20 12.62 26.64 3.82
N ASP A 21 11.44 26.03 3.68
CA ASP A 21 10.71 25.40 4.77
C ASP A 21 11.13 23.93 4.90
N GLN A 22 12.18 23.71 5.70
CA GLN A 22 12.75 22.38 5.93
C GLN A 22 11.77 21.43 6.64
N GLU A 23 10.96 21.94 7.56
CA GLU A 23 10.02 21.11 8.34
C GLU A 23 8.92 20.56 7.44
N LEU A 24 8.35 21.40 6.57
CA LEU A 24 7.35 20.97 5.60
C LEU A 24 7.93 20.02 4.54
N TYR A 25 9.16 20.26 4.09
CA TYR A 25 9.88 19.36 3.20
C TYR A 25 10.05 17.96 3.81
N ASP A 26 10.58 17.88 5.04
CA ASP A 26 10.82 16.61 5.74
C ASP A 26 9.50 15.86 6.00
N TYR A 27 8.43 16.60 6.31
CA TYR A 27 7.10 16.03 6.48
C TYR A 27 6.56 15.39 5.19
N LEU A 28 6.63 16.10 4.06
CA LEU A 28 6.14 15.62 2.77
C LEU A 28 6.93 14.40 2.28
N LEU A 29 8.25 14.40 2.45
CA LEU A 29 9.10 13.23 2.16
C LEU A 29 8.74 12.02 3.03
N THR A 30 8.53 12.24 4.32
CA THR A 30 8.13 11.18 5.25
C THR A 30 6.78 10.59 4.85
N LEU A 31 5.84 11.44 4.43
CA LEU A 31 4.53 11.02 3.96
C LEU A 31 4.63 10.19 2.67
N ALA A 32 5.41 10.66 1.69
CA ALA A 32 5.65 9.94 0.44
C ALA A 32 6.20 8.53 0.70
N ASN A 33 7.25 8.43 1.52
CA ASN A 33 7.86 7.14 1.88
C ASN A 33 6.86 6.20 2.59
N LYS A 34 6.06 6.71 3.52
CA LYS A 34 5.02 5.90 4.19
C LYS A 34 3.96 5.38 3.21
N LEU A 35 3.58 6.18 2.21
CA LEU A 35 2.64 5.77 1.18
C LEU A 35 3.22 4.68 0.28
N GLU A 36 4.48 4.81 -0.15
CA GLU A 36 5.19 3.78 -0.91
C GLU A 36 5.28 2.47 -0.12
N GLN A 37 5.67 2.53 1.15
CA GLN A 37 5.73 1.35 2.02
C GLN A 37 4.35 0.68 2.16
N ALA A 38 3.29 1.46 2.34
CA ALA A 38 1.93 0.93 2.43
C ALA A 38 1.52 0.24 1.11
N GLU A 39 1.85 0.82 -0.03
CA GLU A 39 1.59 0.22 -1.34
C GLU A 39 2.37 -1.08 -1.54
N MET A 40 3.65 -1.10 -1.18
CA MET A 40 4.46 -2.32 -1.19
C MET A 40 3.85 -3.41 -0.31
N VAL A 41 3.45 -3.10 0.91
CA VAL A 41 2.82 -4.06 1.82
C VAL A 41 1.51 -4.59 1.23
N ARG A 42 0.68 -3.71 0.64
CA ARG A 42 -0.54 -4.11 -0.05
C ARG A 42 -0.26 -5.09 -1.19
N HIS A 43 0.79 -4.83 -1.97
CA HIS A 43 1.21 -5.70 -3.07
C HIS A 43 1.68 -7.08 -2.58
N HIS A 44 2.54 -7.12 -1.56
CA HIS A 44 3.01 -8.38 -0.96
C HIS A 44 1.85 -9.18 -0.35
N PHE A 45 0.90 -8.51 0.29
CA PHE A 45 -0.30 -9.15 0.83
C PHE A 45 -1.19 -9.73 -0.28
N GLY A 46 -1.31 -9.03 -1.42
CA GLY A 46 -1.98 -9.55 -2.61
C GLY A 46 -1.35 -10.83 -3.15
N TYR A 47 -0.02 -10.87 -3.28
CA TYR A 47 0.70 -12.09 -3.66
C TYR A 47 0.49 -13.23 -2.68
N PHE A 48 0.60 -12.95 -1.38
CA PHE A 48 0.35 -13.94 -0.34
C PHE A 48 -1.05 -14.54 -0.47
N LEU A 49 -2.08 -13.71 -0.66
CA LEU A 49 -3.46 -14.16 -0.82
C LEU A 49 -3.64 -15.05 -2.06
N MET A 50 -3.01 -14.69 -3.19
CA MET A 50 -3.03 -15.49 -4.41
C MET A 50 -2.44 -16.88 -4.16
N HIS A 51 -1.28 -16.96 -3.51
CA HIS A 51 -0.65 -18.25 -3.19
C HIS A 51 -1.43 -19.05 -2.15
N ALA A 52 -1.99 -18.40 -1.12
CA ALA A 52 -2.82 -19.05 -0.12
C ALA A 52 -4.06 -19.73 -0.75
N LYS A 53 -4.65 -19.10 -1.77
CA LYS A 53 -5.71 -19.72 -2.58
C LYS A 53 -5.19 -20.89 -3.42
N ALA A 54 -4.00 -20.78 -4.02
CA ALA A 54 -3.45 -21.83 -4.87
C ALA A 54 -3.03 -23.11 -4.10
N VAL A 55 -2.55 -22.98 -2.86
CA VAL A 55 -1.99 -24.09 -2.08
C VAL A 55 -3.05 -25.07 -1.57
N CYS A 56 -4.29 -24.61 -1.33
CA CYS A 56 -5.39 -25.49 -0.90
C CYS A 56 -6.49 -25.51 -1.96
N PRO A 57 -6.80 -26.69 -2.54
CA PRO A 57 -7.97 -26.87 -3.41
C PRO A 57 -9.21 -26.33 -2.71
N TYR A 58 -10.06 -25.61 -3.43
CA TYR A 58 -11.25 -24.97 -2.87
C TYR A 58 -12.10 -25.93 -2.03
N ASP A 59 -12.25 -27.15 -2.53
CA ASP A 59 -13.05 -28.24 -1.97
C ASP A 59 -12.48 -28.79 -0.64
N ALA A 60 -11.21 -28.55 -0.37
CA ALA A 60 -10.50 -28.99 0.83
C ALA A 60 -10.30 -27.87 1.86
N ARG A 61 -10.77 -26.65 1.59
CA ARG A 61 -10.58 -25.50 2.50
C ARG A 61 -11.56 -25.58 3.67
N PRO A 62 -11.07 -25.54 4.92
CA PRO A 62 -11.94 -25.33 6.08
C PRO A 62 -12.70 -24.01 5.95
N ARG A 63 -13.96 -23.98 6.40
CA ARG A 63 -14.83 -22.79 6.33
C ARG A 63 -14.16 -21.52 6.85
N HIS A 64 -13.50 -21.60 8.00
CA HIS A 64 -12.80 -20.44 8.60
C HIS A 64 -11.65 -19.93 7.75
N PHE A 65 -10.97 -20.81 7.01
CA PHE A 65 -9.90 -20.42 6.08
C PHE A 65 -10.48 -19.70 4.87
N GLN A 66 -11.57 -20.22 4.29
CA GLN A 66 -12.27 -19.54 3.18
C GLN A 66 -12.81 -18.17 3.60
N GLU A 67 -13.43 -18.06 4.79
CA GLU A 67 -13.89 -16.78 5.34
C GLU A 67 -12.75 -15.78 5.53
N ALA A 68 -11.55 -16.24 5.94
CA ALA A 68 -10.38 -15.38 6.07
C ALA A 68 -9.87 -14.88 4.70
N LEU A 69 -9.84 -15.76 3.68
CA LEU A 69 -9.46 -15.41 2.31
C LEU A 69 -10.43 -14.39 1.71
N ASP A 70 -11.73 -14.54 1.94
CA ASP A 70 -12.76 -13.63 1.43
C ASP A 70 -12.65 -12.25 2.08
N ARG A 71 -12.39 -12.18 3.39
CA ARG A 71 -12.14 -10.91 4.10
C ARG A 71 -10.88 -10.21 3.58
N ALA A 72 -9.80 -10.96 3.40
CA ALA A 72 -8.54 -10.44 2.86
C ALA A 72 -8.72 -9.89 1.43
N GLU A 73 -9.47 -10.59 0.59
CA GLU A 73 -9.79 -10.13 -0.76
C GLU A 73 -10.63 -8.86 -0.76
N LYS A 74 -11.63 -8.79 0.13
CA LYS A 74 -12.49 -7.62 0.27
C LYS A 74 -11.69 -6.39 0.71
N PHE A 75 -10.74 -6.56 1.63
CA PHE A 75 -9.83 -5.50 2.07
C PHE A 75 -8.94 -5.00 0.93
N LEU A 76 -8.36 -5.91 0.12
CA LEU A 76 -7.50 -5.55 -1.01
C LEU A 76 -8.24 -4.84 -2.16
N LYS A 77 -9.54 -5.10 -2.32
CA LYS A 77 -10.39 -4.47 -3.34
C LYS A 77 -10.96 -3.11 -2.92
N GLN A 78 -10.79 -2.71 -1.65
CA GLN A 78 -11.17 -1.38 -1.21
C GLN A 78 -10.20 -0.34 -1.80
N PRO A 79 -10.72 0.77 -2.36
CA PRO A 79 -9.90 1.83 -2.94
C PRO A 79 -9.02 2.51 -1.88
#